data_AF-A0A7C3WA61-F1
#
_entry.id   AF-A0A7C3WA61-F1
#
_cell.length_a   1.000
_cell.length_b   1.000
_cell.length_c   1.000
_cell.angle_alpha   90.00
_cell.angle_beta   90.00
_cell.angle_gamma   90.00
#
_symmetry.space_group_name_H-M   'P 1'
#
loop_
_entity.id
_entity.type
_entity.pdbx_description
1 polymer ?
#
loop_
_entity_poly.entity_id
_entity_poly.type
_entity_poly.pdbx_seq_one_letter_code
_entity_poly.pdbx_strand_id
1 'polypeptide(L)'
;EGVTDSVAVVEDASGQRTLRVNNRFTMGGTASAPAERRHAHLPLLLHPAPKRALFLGAGTGITFGAAGAYPGLEADAVELVPEVAAMVRHFAPENSSAEWSPRLRLFVADARRFVRVATNRYDVIVADLFHPARDGAGALYTREHYQAIRQRLQPGGLFCQWLPLYQLDEPMLRVIVQTFLDVFPHSRGYLLRLNLETPVLGLVGTLVATRYPPDWFEKRVPDGGLREQLKSLALPDSMQLFGCLVASPEGLRRFATGALLNRDDRPVVMFAAPRFAYRHEASAHGRLFAWLARRDADPKELLEDRPDAGPFARRLAQYIAARDMYLRGLLADKEGRSAAAVDAWVESARLSEDFSTGYAYCLTLAVQQAKDHPQAARALLDRLIAAQPARPVAGELKKRLFGP
;
A
#
# COMPACT_ATOMS: atom_id res chain seq x y z
N GLU A 1 26.48 17.43 -1.87
CA GLU A 1 26.17 17.15 -3.29
C GLU A 1 26.93 15.91 -3.70
N GLY A 2 26.41 15.14 -4.66
CA GLY A 2 27.01 13.90 -5.14
C GLY A 2 27.50 13.99 -6.59
N VAL A 3 28.01 12.87 -7.10
CA VAL A 3 28.50 12.77 -8.49
C VAL A 3 27.35 12.76 -9.50
N THR A 4 26.18 12.22 -9.12
CA THR A 4 24.98 12.17 -9.96
C THR A 4 23.86 13.08 -9.47
N ASP A 5 23.78 13.33 -8.15
CA ASP A 5 22.59 13.92 -7.52
C ASP A 5 22.92 14.91 -6.39
N SER A 6 22.22 16.05 -6.37
CA SER A 6 22.18 16.96 -5.21
C SER A 6 20.99 16.58 -4.32
N VAL A 7 21.30 15.86 -3.24
CA VAL A 7 20.35 15.42 -2.20
C VAL A 7 20.31 16.42 -1.05
N ALA A 8 19.11 16.71 -0.54
CA ALA A 8 18.90 17.55 0.63
C ALA A 8 17.76 16.99 1.51
N VAL A 9 17.90 17.15 2.83
CA VAL A 9 16.79 17.01 3.78
C VAL A 9 16.32 18.42 4.14
N VAL A 10 15.03 18.69 3.98
CA VAL A 10 14.41 19.96 4.34
C VAL A 10 13.45 19.73 5.50
N GLU A 11 13.60 20.51 6.57
CA GLU A 11 12.69 20.52 7.71
C GLU A 11 11.76 21.74 7.61
N ASP A 12 10.46 21.55 7.91
CA ASP A 12 9.48 22.64 7.96
C ASP A 12 9.23 23.17 9.38
N ALA A 13 8.43 24.23 9.50
CA ALA A 13 8.11 24.86 10.79
C ALA A 13 7.28 23.96 11.75
N SER A 14 6.89 22.76 11.34
CA SER A 14 6.26 21.72 12.16
C SER A 14 7.18 20.52 12.45
N GLY A 15 8.49 20.68 12.19
CA GLY A 15 9.52 19.66 12.40
C GLY A 15 9.45 18.50 11.41
N GLN A 16 8.67 18.62 10.32
CA GLN A 16 8.55 17.54 9.34
C GLN A 16 9.71 17.59 8.35
N ARG A 17 10.46 16.48 8.30
CA ARG A 17 11.66 16.32 7.48
C ARG A 17 11.30 15.63 6.18
N THR A 18 11.75 16.20 5.05
CA THR A 18 11.42 15.76 3.69
C THR A 18 12.70 15.50 2.90
N LEU A 19 12.82 14.31 2.28
CA LEU A 19 13.96 13.96 1.43
C LEU A 19 13.73 14.45 -0.01
N ARG A 20 14.63 15.32 -0.50
CA ARG A 20 14.56 15.91 -1.85
C ARG A 20 15.81 15.60 -2.66
N VAL A 21 15.62 15.28 -3.94
CA VAL A 21 16.69 14.98 -4.90
C VAL A 21 16.59 15.92 -6.10
N ASN A 22 17.73 16.50 -6.48
CA ASN A 22 17.90 17.47 -7.59
C ASN A 22 16.91 18.64 -7.56
N ASN A 23 16.45 19.04 -6.36
CA ASN A 23 15.39 20.02 -6.10
C ASN A 23 14.04 19.75 -6.83
N ARG A 24 13.90 18.60 -7.53
CA ARG A 24 12.80 18.28 -8.46
C ARG A 24 12.00 17.04 -8.08
N PHE A 25 12.50 16.23 -7.15
CA PHE A 25 11.83 15.02 -6.70
C PHE A 25 11.81 14.97 -5.17
N THR A 26 10.68 14.57 -4.61
CA THR A 26 10.54 14.26 -3.17
C THR A 26 10.36 12.75 -3.06
N MET A 27 11.22 12.08 -2.30
CA MET A 27 11.18 10.63 -2.13
C MET A 27 10.23 10.18 -1.01
N GLY A 28 10.09 11.00 0.03
CA GLY A 28 9.34 10.69 1.24
C GLY A 28 9.68 11.65 2.36
N GLY A 29 9.19 11.37 3.57
CA GLY A 29 9.42 12.21 4.74
C GLY A 29 8.68 11.74 5.99
N THR A 30 8.93 12.40 7.12
CA THR A 30 8.34 12.02 8.42
C THR A 30 6.81 12.11 8.42
N ALA A 31 6.23 13.06 7.69
CA ALA A 31 4.79 13.20 7.50
C ALA A 31 4.15 12.02 6.72
N SER A 32 4.92 11.34 5.85
CA SER A 32 4.50 10.14 5.13
C SER A 32 4.95 8.83 5.80
N ALA A 33 5.65 8.89 6.94
CA ALA A 33 6.15 7.72 7.66
C ALA A 33 5.10 6.62 7.91
N PRO A 34 3.82 6.90 8.23
CA PRO A 34 2.81 5.85 8.37
C PRO A 34 2.55 5.06 7.06
N ALA A 35 2.65 5.72 5.91
CA ALA A 35 2.50 5.06 4.61
C ALA A 35 3.76 4.29 4.21
N GLU A 36 4.94 4.86 4.45
CA GLU A 36 6.23 4.21 4.19
C GLU A 36 6.41 2.94 5.05
N ARG A 37 6.06 2.98 6.34
CA ARG A 37 6.00 1.77 7.18
C ARG A 37 5.01 0.72 6.63
N ARG A 38 3.86 1.12 6.06
CA ARG A 38 2.91 0.17 5.42
C ARG A 38 3.50 -0.52 4.18
N HIS A 39 4.43 0.10 3.43
CA HIS A 39 5.11 -0.56 2.30
C HIS A 39 5.86 -1.83 2.73
N ALA A 40 6.43 -1.84 3.93
CA ALA A 40 7.11 -3.01 4.49
C ALA A 40 6.14 -3.94 5.24
N HIS A 41 5.27 -3.39 6.10
CA HIS A 41 4.41 -4.21 6.95
C HIS A 41 3.44 -5.08 6.15
N LEU A 42 2.84 -4.60 5.05
CA LEU A 42 1.88 -5.40 4.29
C LEU A 42 2.51 -6.69 3.71
N PRO A 43 3.64 -6.66 2.96
CA PRO A 43 4.29 -7.89 2.51
C PRO A 43 4.91 -8.72 3.63
N LEU A 44 5.48 -8.11 4.69
CA LEU A 44 5.96 -8.84 5.87
C LEU A 44 4.82 -9.53 6.65
N LEU A 45 3.59 -9.03 6.55
CA LEU A 45 2.39 -9.67 7.09
C LEU A 45 1.88 -10.84 6.23
N LEU A 46 2.22 -10.89 4.94
CA LEU A 46 1.89 -12.02 4.04
C LEU A 46 2.95 -13.14 4.06
N HIS A 47 4.20 -12.83 4.43
CA HIS A 47 5.24 -13.78 4.87
C HIS A 47 4.87 -14.68 6.08
N PRO A 48 4.60 -16.00 6.05
CA PRO A 48 4.36 -16.80 7.28
C PRO A 48 5.31 -16.57 8.47
N ALA A 49 6.63 -16.52 8.25
CA ALA A 49 7.59 -16.20 9.31
C ALA A 49 8.88 -15.62 8.69
N PRO A 50 8.89 -14.32 8.29
CA PRO A 50 10.04 -13.72 7.64
C PRO A 50 11.20 -13.58 8.65
N LYS A 51 12.37 -14.10 8.26
CA LYS A 51 13.64 -14.02 8.98
C LYS A 51 14.67 -13.19 8.23
N ARG A 52 14.59 -13.12 6.90
CA ARG A 52 15.42 -12.28 6.03
C ARG A 52 14.59 -11.53 4.99
N ALA A 53 14.68 -10.20 4.99
CA ALA A 53 14.06 -9.34 3.99
C ALA A 53 15.09 -8.61 3.11
N LEU A 54 14.69 -8.24 1.89
CA LEU A 54 15.46 -7.37 1.00
C LEU A 54 14.59 -6.20 0.52
N PHE A 55 15.07 -4.98 0.71
CA PHE A 55 14.45 -3.75 0.22
C PHE A 55 15.27 -3.19 -0.96
N LEU A 56 14.62 -3.01 -2.10
CA LEU A 56 15.20 -2.39 -3.28
C LEU A 56 14.73 -0.93 -3.31
N GLY A 57 15.67 0.00 -3.20
CA GLY A 57 15.43 1.37 -2.75
C GLY A 57 15.51 1.48 -1.22
N ALA A 58 16.05 2.60 -0.71
CA ALA A 58 16.01 2.93 0.72
C ALA A 58 15.35 4.29 0.97
N GLY A 59 15.69 5.33 0.20
CA GLY A 59 15.12 6.68 0.36
C GLY A 59 15.30 7.26 1.76
N THR A 60 14.21 7.48 2.48
CA THR A 60 14.18 7.91 3.90
C THR A 60 14.71 6.83 4.85
N GLY A 61 14.78 5.58 4.39
CA GLY A 61 14.96 4.39 5.20
C GLY A 61 13.73 3.98 6.02
N ILE A 62 12.60 4.70 5.96
CA ILE A 62 11.44 4.43 6.84
C ILE A 62 10.76 3.10 6.50
N THR A 63 10.60 2.78 5.22
CA THR A 63 10.11 1.47 4.75
C THR A 63 11.00 0.34 5.28
N PHE A 64 12.30 0.41 4.98
CA PHE A 64 13.31 -0.56 5.40
C PHE A 64 13.37 -0.72 6.93
N GLY A 65 13.41 0.40 7.65
CA GLY A 65 13.49 0.48 9.11
C GLY A 65 12.33 -0.20 9.83
N ALA A 66 11.13 -0.21 9.23
CA ALA A 66 9.96 -0.91 9.76
C ALA A 66 10.18 -2.43 9.90
N ALA A 67 11.14 -3.02 9.18
CA ALA A 67 11.57 -4.42 9.40
C ALA A 67 12.15 -4.62 10.81
N GLY A 68 12.76 -3.60 11.42
CA GLY A 68 13.29 -3.62 12.78
C GLY A 68 12.23 -3.95 13.85
N ALA A 69 10.96 -3.64 13.59
CA ALA A 69 9.84 -3.93 14.50
C ALA A 69 9.48 -5.43 14.60
N TYR A 70 9.98 -6.28 13.69
CA TYR A 70 9.80 -7.73 13.77
C TYR A 70 10.96 -8.37 14.57
N PRO A 71 10.68 -9.14 15.65
CA PRO A 71 11.71 -9.84 16.40
C PRO A 71 12.51 -10.81 15.52
N GLY A 72 13.84 -10.73 15.58
CA GLY A 72 14.74 -11.64 14.87
C GLY A 72 14.83 -11.47 13.34
N LEU A 73 14.04 -10.58 12.72
CA LEU A 73 14.15 -10.28 11.30
C LEU A 73 15.46 -9.53 10.99
N GLU A 74 16.28 -10.09 10.10
CA GLU A 74 17.32 -9.32 9.39
C GLU A 74 16.73 -8.68 8.14
N ALA A 75 17.19 -7.48 7.79
CA ALA A 75 16.91 -6.90 6.48
C ALA A 75 18.17 -6.31 5.84
N ASP A 76 18.28 -6.54 4.53
CA ASP A 76 19.23 -5.86 3.67
C ASP A 76 18.46 -4.78 2.86
N ALA A 77 19.00 -3.58 2.69
CA ALA A 77 18.45 -2.54 1.82
C ALA A 77 19.50 -2.10 0.79
N VAL A 78 19.04 -1.74 -0.41
CA VAL A 78 19.93 -1.39 -1.53
C VAL A 78 19.53 -0.04 -2.11
N GLU A 79 20.41 0.94 -1.96
CA GLU A 79 20.21 2.31 -2.45
C GLU A 79 21.22 2.62 -3.55
N LEU A 80 20.76 3.27 -4.62
CA LEU A 80 21.60 3.60 -5.78
C LEU A 80 22.47 4.83 -5.51
N VAL A 81 21.91 5.84 -4.82
CA VAL A 81 22.55 7.15 -4.62
C VAL A 81 23.27 7.18 -3.26
N PRO A 82 24.61 7.28 -3.21
CA PRO A 82 25.38 7.31 -1.96
C PRO A 82 24.90 8.38 -0.97
N GLU A 83 24.52 9.54 -1.50
CA GLU A 83 24.07 10.70 -0.74
C GLU A 83 22.68 10.48 -0.13
N VAL A 84 21.79 9.72 -0.79
CA VAL A 84 20.51 9.28 -0.20
C VAL A 84 20.77 8.34 0.97
N ALA A 85 21.65 7.35 0.79
CA ALA A 85 22.02 6.42 1.86
C ALA A 85 22.62 7.17 3.08
N ALA A 86 23.46 8.18 2.84
CA ALA A 86 24.02 9.02 3.89
C ALA A 86 22.98 9.93 4.59
N MET A 87 21.81 10.18 3.97
CA MET A 87 20.74 10.98 4.58
C MET A 87 19.78 10.17 5.46
N VAL A 88 19.76 8.83 5.38
CA VAL A 88 18.81 7.96 6.12
C VAL A 88 18.76 8.28 7.61
N ARG A 89 19.91 8.57 8.25
CA ARG A 89 19.99 8.95 9.67
C ARG A 89 19.13 10.15 10.08
N HIS A 90 18.88 11.08 9.17
CA HIS A 90 18.06 12.27 9.42
C HIS A 90 16.56 11.94 9.45
N PHE A 91 16.15 10.67 9.31
CA PHE A 91 14.79 10.17 9.50
C PHE A 91 14.63 9.26 10.71
N ALA A 92 15.58 9.29 11.65
CA ALA A 92 15.38 8.75 12.99
C ALA A 92 14.55 9.74 13.84
N PRO A 93 13.67 9.27 14.75
CA PRO A 93 13.36 7.86 15.06
C PRO A 93 12.32 7.23 14.11
N GLU A 94 11.80 7.95 13.12
CA GLU A 94 10.70 7.50 12.26
C GLU A 94 11.03 6.21 11.49
N ASN A 95 12.28 6.03 11.08
CA ASN A 95 12.83 4.82 10.46
C ASN A 95 13.36 3.76 11.46
N SER A 96 12.91 3.79 12.71
CA SER A 96 13.36 2.88 13.77
C SER A 96 14.88 2.91 14.01
N SER A 97 15.53 4.04 13.71
CA SER A 97 16.97 4.26 13.83
C SER A 97 17.81 3.25 13.02
N ALA A 98 17.40 2.97 11.79
CA ALA A 98 17.92 1.87 10.97
C ALA A 98 19.45 1.83 10.82
N GLU A 99 20.11 2.99 10.70
CA GLU A 99 21.58 3.16 10.66
C GLU A 99 22.31 2.42 11.79
N TRP A 100 21.72 2.40 13.00
CA TRP A 100 22.36 1.90 14.23
C TRP A 100 21.96 0.46 14.58
N SER A 101 21.13 -0.20 13.76
CA SER A 101 20.62 -1.54 14.04
C SER A 101 21.48 -2.62 13.38
N PRO A 102 22.15 -3.51 14.12
CA PRO A 102 23.01 -4.55 13.54
C PRO A 102 22.22 -5.60 12.72
N ARG A 103 20.89 -5.59 12.76
CA ARG A 103 20.00 -6.43 11.93
C ARG A 103 19.64 -5.77 10.58
N LEU A 104 19.94 -4.49 10.39
CA LEU A 104 19.50 -3.69 9.25
C LEU A 104 20.74 -3.18 8.50
N ARG A 105 21.09 -3.81 7.37
CA ARG A 105 22.27 -3.47 6.57
C ARG A 105 21.89 -2.68 5.33
N LEU A 106 22.42 -1.47 5.18
CA LEU A 106 22.23 -0.63 3.99
C LEU A 106 23.45 -0.73 3.06
N PHE A 107 23.21 -1.06 1.80
CA PHE A 107 24.21 -1.20 0.75
C PHE A 107 24.04 -0.11 -0.31
N VAL A 108 25.12 0.60 -0.62
CA VAL A 108 25.18 1.53 -1.76
C VAL A 108 25.51 0.73 -3.02
N ALA A 109 24.51 0.44 -3.84
CA ALA A 109 24.64 -0.32 -5.09
C ALA A 109 23.41 -0.16 -5.99
N ASP A 110 23.57 -0.43 -7.29
CA ASP A 110 22.44 -0.68 -8.17
C ASP A 110 21.68 -1.94 -7.73
N ALA A 111 20.39 -1.79 -7.42
CA ALA A 111 19.48 -2.87 -7.02
C ALA A 111 19.43 -4.01 -8.06
N ARG A 112 19.49 -3.68 -9.37
CA ARG A 112 19.44 -4.67 -10.45
C ARG A 112 20.72 -5.52 -10.52
N ARG A 113 21.89 -4.92 -10.29
CA ARG A 113 23.18 -5.60 -10.14
C ARG A 113 23.23 -6.41 -8.85
N PHE A 114 22.81 -5.85 -7.72
CA PHE A 114 22.79 -6.54 -6.41
C PHE A 114 21.98 -7.84 -6.48
N VAL A 115 20.75 -7.77 -7.01
CA VAL A 115 19.86 -8.94 -7.18
C VAL A 115 20.36 -9.93 -8.25
N ARG A 116 21.34 -9.56 -9.09
CA ARG A 116 22.06 -10.50 -9.95
C ARG A 116 23.24 -11.18 -9.26
N VAL A 117 23.98 -10.51 -8.37
CA VAL A 117 25.25 -11.04 -7.79
C VAL A 117 25.17 -11.58 -6.36
N ALA A 118 24.17 -11.19 -5.54
CA ALA A 118 24.06 -11.63 -4.15
C ALA A 118 23.87 -13.16 -4.01
N THR A 119 24.60 -13.81 -3.10
CA THR A 119 24.43 -15.24 -2.80
C THR A 119 23.27 -15.53 -1.85
N ASN A 120 22.81 -14.53 -1.11
CA ASN A 120 21.71 -14.62 -0.14
C ASN A 120 20.36 -14.90 -0.80
N ARG A 121 19.51 -15.65 -0.07
CA ARG A 121 18.08 -15.79 -0.33
C ARG A 121 17.27 -15.09 0.77
N TYR A 122 16.08 -14.61 0.39
CA TYR A 122 15.19 -13.80 1.22
C TYR A 122 13.79 -14.38 1.26
N ASP A 123 13.11 -14.23 2.40
CA ASP A 123 11.73 -14.67 2.58
C ASP A 123 10.74 -13.67 1.97
N VAL A 124 11.10 -12.38 2.05
CA VAL A 124 10.32 -11.25 1.53
C VAL A 124 11.26 -10.30 0.79
N ILE A 125 10.97 -10.02 -0.47
CA ILE A 125 11.63 -8.96 -1.24
C ILE A 125 10.60 -7.85 -1.49
N VAL A 126 10.98 -6.58 -1.30
CA VAL A 126 10.14 -5.40 -1.55
C VAL A 126 10.87 -4.45 -2.47
N ALA A 127 10.22 -4.00 -3.55
CA ALA A 127 10.69 -2.90 -4.38
C ALA A 127 9.88 -1.64 -4.05
N ASP A 128 10.54 -0.63 -3.48
CA ASP A 128 9.90 0.55 -2.92
C ASP A 128 9.81 1.69 -3.95
N LEU A 129 8.61 1.87 -4.50
CA LEU A 129 8.18 3.00 -5.35
C LEU A 129 9.21 3.61 -6.31
N PHE A 130 9.91 2.78 -7.09
CA PHE A 130 10.65 3.29 -8.24
C PHE A 130 9.69 4.04 -9.19
N HIS A 131 10.13 5.19 -9.69
CA HIS A 131 9.37 6.00 -10.64
C HIS A 131 9.66 5.48 -12.07
N PRO A 132 8.74 4.78 -12.77
CA PRO A 132 9.10 3.97 -13.94
C PRO A 132 9.66 4.77 -15.13
N ALA A 133 9.30 6.06 -15.19
CA ALA A 133 9.76 7.04 -16.17
C ALA A 133 11.11 7.73 -15.85
N ARG A 134 11.82 7.36 -14.78
CA ARG A 134 13.16 7.89 -14.47
C ARG A 134 14.25 7.09 -15.17
N ASP A 135 15.38 7.74 -15.38
CA ASP A 135 16.53 7.19 -16.12
C ASP A 135 16.98 5.86 -15.50
N GLY A 136 17.13 4.82 -16.34
CA GLY A 136 17.42 3.46 -15.91
C GLY A 136 16.29 2.71 -15.19
N ALA A 137 15.37 3.38 -14.49
CA ALA A 137 14.37 2.75 -13.63
C ALA A 137 13.43 1.78 -14.39
N GLY A 138 13.15 2.02 -15.67
CA GLY A 138 12.41 1.09 -16.53
C GLY A 138 13.04 -0.32 -16.64
N ALA A 139 14.33 -0.48 -16.34
CA ALA A 139 15.04 -1.76 -16.28
C ALA A 139 14.74 -2.58 -15.01
N LEU A 140 14.18 -1.95 -13.96
CA LEU A 140 13.69 -2.63 -12.74
C LEU A 140 12.31 -3.27 -12.94
N TYR A 141 11.70 -3.04 -14.11
CA TYR A 141 10.40 -3.60 -14.50
C TYR A 141 10.52 -4.67 -15.60
N THR A 142 11.72 -5.11 -15.98
CA THR A 142 11.87 -6.15 -17.02
C THR A 142 11.68 -7.54 -16.43
N ARG A 143 11.21 -8.45 -17.28
CA ARG A 143 11.08 -9.87 -16.99
C ARG A 143 12.37 -10.45 -16.43
N GLU A 144 13.50 -10.09 -17.01
CA GLU A 144 14.81 -10.63 -16.65
C GLU A 144 15.24 -10.15 -15.23
N HIS A 145 14.86 -8.94 -14.82
CA HIS A 145 15.03 -8.50 -13.43
C HIS A 145 14.09 -9.25 -12.46
N TYR A 146 12.81 -9.41 -12.81
CA TYR A 146 11.88 -10.22 -12.01
C TYR A 146 12.32 -11.69 -11.89
N GLN A 147 12.94 -12.27 -12.93
CA GLN A 147 13.52 -13.61 -12.87
C GLN A 147 14.71 -13.68 -11.92
N ALA A 148 15.58 -12.67 -11.89
CA ALA A 148 16.65 -12.57 -10.90
C ALA A 148 16.08 -12.44 -9.47
N ILE A 149 15.04 -11.64 -9.25
CA ILE A 149 14.32 -11.55 -7.97
C ILE A 149 13.76 -12.93 -7.57
N ARG A 150 13.05 -13.62 -8.47
CA ARG A 150 12.48 -14.96 -8.23
C ARG A 150 13.57 -15.97 -7.83
N GLN A 151 14.76 -15.88 -8.41
CA GLN A 151 15.91 -16.73 -8.05
C GLN A 151 16.48 -16.44 -6.65
N ARG A 152 16.24 -15.26 -6.07
CA ARG A 152 16.68 -14.87 -4.72
C ARG A 152 15.61 -15.05 -3.63
N LEU A 153 14.43 -15.56 -3.96
CA LEU A 153 13.45 -15.98 -2.94
C LEU A 153 13.85 -17.30 -2.28
N GLN A 154 13.49 -17.45 -1.01
CA GLN A 154 13.43 -18.75 -0.32
C GLN A 154 12.20 -19.56 -0.77
N PRO A 155 12.17 -20.89 -0.57
CA PRO A 155 10.94 -21.67 -0.68
C PRO A 155 9.82 -21.06 0.18
N GLY A 156 8.64 -20.86 -0.41
CA GLY A 156 7.51 -20.15 0.24
C GLY A 156 7.60 -18.62 0.22
N GLY A 157 8.74 -18.04 -0.14
CA GLY A 157 8.95 -16.59 -0.16
C GLY A 157 8.13 -15.83 -1.21
N LEU A 158 8.04 -14.50 -1.00
CA LEU A 158 7.25 -13.58 -1.84
C LEU A 158 8.03 -12.34 -2.26
N PHE A 159 7.64 -11.78 -3.41
CA PHE A 159 8.10 -10.48 -3.90
C PHE A 159 6.93 -9.49 -3.93
N CYS A 160 7.14 -8.27 -3.46
CA CYS A 160 6.20 -7.16 -3.53
C CYS A 160 6.78 -6.01 -4.36
N GLN A 161 6.13 -5.69 -5.48
CA GLN A 161 6.41 -4.48 -6.26
C GLN A 161 5.35 -3.43 -5.97
N TRP A 162 5.75 -2.32 -5.35
CA TRP A 162 4.88 -1.14 -5.24
C TRP A 162 4.90 -0.32 -6.53
N LEU A 163 3.72 0.18 -6.94
CA LEU A 163 3.48 0.91 -8.18
C LEU A 163 2.74 2.23 -7.88
N PRO A 164 3.34 3.40 -8.17
CA PRO A 164 2.71 4.69 -7.96
C PRO A 164 1.70 4.98 -9.09
N LEU A 165 0.40 4.74 -8.84
CA LEU A 165 -0.65 4.97 -9.85
C LEU A 165 -0.84 6.46 -10.20
N TYR A 166 -0.26 7.37 -9.41
CA TYR A 166 -0.17 8.79 -9.70
C TYR A 166 0.97 9.17 -10.66
N GLN A 167 1.92 8.26 -10.93
CA GLN A 167 3.10 8.44 -11.80
C GLN A 167 3.17 7.43 -12.98
N LEU A 168 2.07 6.71 -13.23
CA LEU A 168 2.02 5.59 -14.16
C LEU A 168 0.66 5.54 -14.89
N ASP A 169 0.67 5.48 -16.22
CA ASP A 169 -0.53 5.32 -17.04
C ASP A 169 -1.03 3.86 -17.11
N GLU A 170 -2.26 3.65 -17.60
CA GLU A 170 -2.83 2.30 -17.73
C GLU A 170 -2.06 1.41 -18.74
N PRO A 171 -1.68 1.88 -19.94
CA PRO A 171 -0.87 1.07 -20.87
C PRO A 171 0.42 0.52 -20.25
N MET A 172 1.19 1.33 -19.54
CA MET A 172 2.42 0.91 -18.86
C MET A 172 2.13 0.06 -17.63
N LEU A 173 1.05 0.34 -16.88
CA LEU A 173 0.59 -0.54 -15.80
C LEU A 173 0.24 -1.94 -16.33
N ARG A 174 -0.44 -2.06 -17.46
CA ARG A 174 -0.77 -3.35 -18.09
C ARG A 174 0.48 -4.09 -18.56
N VAL A 175 1.46 -3.39 -19.16
CA VAL A 175 2.78 -3.96 -19.51
C VAL A 175 3.52 -4.47 -18.26
N ILE A 176 3.54 -3.69 -17.18
CA ILE A 176 4.20 -4.07 -15.91
C ILE A 176 3.51 -5.29 -15.28
N VAL A 177 2.18 -5.31 -15.19
CA VAL A 177 1.42 -6.45 -14.63
C VAL A 177 1.61 -7.70 -15.49
N GLN A 178 1.55 -7.60 -16.83
CA GLN A 178 1.79 -8.74 -17.73
C GLN A 178 3.20 -9.32 -17.54
N THR A 179 4.20 -8.45 -17.41
CA THR A 179 5.61 -8.83 -17.21
C THR A 179 5.84 -9.46 -15.83
N PHE A 180 5.15 -8.97 -14.81
CA PHE A 180 5.18 -9.53 -13.46
C PHE A 180 4.54 -10.93 -13.42
N LEU A 181 3.39 -11.10 -14.09
CA LEU A 181 2.65 -12.38 -14.14
C LEU A 181 3.39 -13.50 -14.89
N ASP A 182 4.18 -13.18 -15.93
CA ASP A 182 5.02 -14.16 -16.65
C ASP A 182 6.02 -14.86 -15.70
N VAL A 183 6.50 -14.14 -14.69
CA VAL A 183 7.45 -14.66 -13.68
C VAL A 183 6.77 -15.10 -12.39
N PHE A 184 5.64 -14.48 -12.02
CA PHE A 184 4.86 -14.75 -10.83
C PHE A 184 3.38 -14.99 -11.20
N PRO A 185 3.01 -16.19 -11.71
CA PRO A 185 1.64 -16.50 -12.11
C PRO A 185 0.65 -16.58 -10.92
N HIS A 186 1.17 -16.63 -9.70
CA HIS A 186 0.46 -16.59 -8.43
C HIS A 186 0.59 -15.21 -7.77
N SER A 187 0.02 -14.19 -8.41
CA SER A 187 0.10 -12.80 -7.93
C SER A 187 -1.26 -12.27 -7.47
N ARG A 188 -1.26 -11.36 -6.50
CA ARG A 188 -2.45 -10.60 -6.06
C ARG A 188 -2.13 -9.12 -5.96
N GLY A 189 -3.12 -8.28 -6.27
CA GLY A 189 -3.03 -6.82 -6.16
C GLY A 189 -3.57 -6.32 -4.83
N TYR A 190 -2.83 -5.46 -4.14
CA TYR A 190 -3.21 -4.84 -2.86
C TYR A 190 -3.12 -3.31 -2.92
N LEU A 191 -4.11 -2.60 -2.39
CA LEU A 191 -4.07 -1.16 -2.21
C LEU A 191 -3.30 -0.81 -0.94
N LEU A 192 -2.25 0.00 -1.05
CA LEU A 192 -1.42 0.38 0.10
C LEU A 192 -2.24 1.11 1.19
N ARG A 193 -3.00 2.12 0.79
CA ARG A 193 -3.73 3.04 1.67
C ARG A 193 -4.91 3.68 0.93
N LEU A 194 -5.88 4.17 1.67
CA LEU A 194 -7.03 4.89 1.13
C LEU A 194 -6.63 6.34 0.83
N ASN A 195 -6.21 6.61 -0.41
CA ASN A 195 -5.76 7.93 -0.86
C ASN A 195 -6.07 8.11 -2.36
N LEU A 196 -6.64 9.26 -2.72
CA LEU A 196 -7.06 9.62 -4.08
C LEU A 196 -6.02 10.44 -4.87
N GLU A 197 -5.08 11.10 -4.18
CA GLU A 197 -4.02 11.90 -4.81
C GLU A 197 -2.79 11.05 -5.14
N THR A 198 -2.38 10.20 -4.19
CA THR A 198 -1.24 9.27 -4.35
C THR A 198 -1.66 7.81 -4.11
N PRO A 199 -2.57 7.23 -4.93
CA PRO A 199 -2.90 5.81 -4.88
C PRO A 199 -1.69 4.95 -5.27
N VAL A 200 -1.45 3.89 -4.49
CA VAL A 200 -0.33 2.96 -4.67
C VAL A 200 -0.86 1.53 -4.67
N LEU A 201 -0.52 0.78 -5.73
CA LEU A 201 -0.84 -0.63 -5.91
C LEU A 201 0.40 -1.48 -5.62
N GLY A 202 0.27 -2.50 -4.78
CA GLY A 202 1.28 -3.53 -4.57
C GLY A 202 0.92 -4.79 -5.35
N LEU A 203 1.80 -5.22 -6.25
CA LEU A 203 1.75 -6.57 -6.83
C LEU A 203 2.55 -7.49 -5.90
N VAL A 204 1.87 -8.42 -5.24
CA VAL A 204 2.51 -9.45 -4.40
C VAL A 204 2.48 -10.77 -5.14
N GLY A 205 3.65 -11.25 -5.56
CA GLY A 205 3.85 -12.49 -6.30
C GLY A 205 4.55 -13.56 -5.45
N THR A 206 4.04 -14.78 -5.47
CA THR A 206 4.58 -15.92 -4.70
C THR A 206 5.13 -17.00 -5.61
N LEU A 207 6.03 -17.85 -5.09
CA LEU A 207 6.60 -18.97 -5.87
C LEU A 207 5.57 -20.02 -6.25
N VAL A 208 4.61 -20.28 -5.35
CA VAL A 208 3.46 -21.20 -5.46
C VAL A 208 2.18 -20.48 -5.01
N ALA A 209 1.00 -21.00 -5.33
CA ALA A 209 -0.27 -20.41 -4.88
C ALA A 209 -0.40 -20.44 -3.34
N THR A 210 -0.34 -19.28 -2.68
CA THR A 210 -0.60 -19.17 -1.24
C THR A 210 -2.09 -19.02 -0.96
N ARG A 211 -2.56 -19.63 0.12
CA ARG A 211 -3.86 -19.40 0.77
C ARG A 211 -3.60 -19.14 2.25
N TYR A 212 -4.52 -18.47 2.94
CA TYR A 212 -4.35 -18.08 4.35
C TYR A 212 -5.56 -18.50 5.20
N PRO A 213 -5.38 -18.88 6.47
CA PRO A 213 -6.50 -19.10 7.37
C PRO A 213 -7.18 -17.75 7.73
N PRO A 214 -8.47 -17.75 8.11
CA PRO A 214 -9.17 -16.54 8.54
C PRO A 214 -8.54 -15.81 9.74
N ASP A 215 -7.82 -16.55 10.61
CA ASP A 215 -7.14 -16.05 11.81
C ASP A 215 -5.61 -15.91 11.65
N TRP A 216 -5.17 -15.62 10.41
CA TRP A 216 -3.76 -15.54 10.02
C TRP A 216 -2.96 -14.50 10.80
N PHE A 217 -3.43 -13.26 10.83
CA PHE A 217 -2.77 -12.17 11.54
C PHE A 217 -2.69 -12.47 13.04
N GLU A 218 -3.78 -12.95 13.61
CA GLU A 218 -3.96 -13.20 15.05
C GLU A 218 -3.03 -14.31 15.54
N LYS A 219 -2.75 -15.32 14.69
CA LYS A 219 -1.72 -16.35 14.95
C LYS A 219 -0.29 -15.90 14.74
N ARG A 220 -0.07 -14.84 13.95
CA ARG A 220 1.27 -14.35 13.58
C ARG A 220 1.77 -13.18 14.40
N VAL A 221 0.88 -12.35 14.92
CA VAL A 221 1.19 -11.07 15.57
C VAL A 221 0.68 -11.11 17.01
N PRO A 222 1.50 -11.58 17.97
CA PRO A 222 1.13 -11.55 19.38
C PRO A 222 0.99 -10.11 19.88
N ASP A 223 0.29 -9.94 20.99
CA ASP A 223 0.12 -8.65 21.64
C ASP A 223 1.46 -8.07 22.11
N GLY A 224 1.64 -6.77 21.90
CA GLY A 224 2.90 -6.06 22.15
C GLY A 224 3.16 -4.95 21.14
N GLY A 225 4.38 -4.39 21.16
CA GLY A 225 4.74 -3.19 20.40
C GLY A 225 4.48 -3.29 18.89
N LEU A 226 4.74 -4.44 18.27
CA LEU A 226 4.44 -4.66 16.85
C LEU A 226 2.93 -4.56 16.56
N ARG A 227 2.07 -5.11 17.43
CA ARG A 227 0.62 -5.07 17.22
C ARG A 227 0.05 -3.66 17.36
N GLU A 228 0.49 -2.90 18.37
CA GLU A 228 0.07 -1.51 18.55
C GLU A 228 0.62 -0.59 17.44
N GLN A 229 1.85 -0.83 16.96
CA GLN A 229 2.37 -0.17 15.75
C GLN A 229 1.46 -0.46 14.55
N LEU A 230 1.19 -1.73 14.24
CA LEU A 230 0.33 -2.13 13.12
C LEU A 230 -1.11 -1.58 13.22
N LYS A 231 -1.66 -1.51 14.44
CA LYS A 231 -2.95 -0.90 14.76
C LYS A 231 -2.96 0.61 14.47
N SER A 232 -1.94 1.36 14.86
CA SER A 232 -1.78 2.78 14.49
C SER A 232 -1.71 2.99 12.97
N LEU A 233 -1.28 1.97 12.23
CA LEU A 233 -1.18 1.97 10.78
C LEU A 233 -2.43 1.41 10.07
N ALA A 234 -3.52 1.09 10.79
CA ALA A 234 -4.71 0.43 10.25
C ALA A 234 -4.42 -0.95 9.60
N LEU A 235 -3.66 -1.78 10.30
CA LEU A 235 -3.45 -3.22 10.06
C LEU A 235 -3.51 -4.04 11.38
N PRO A 236 -4.49 -3.90 12.29
CA PRO A 236 -4.52 -4.59 13.59
C PRO A 236 -5.00 -6.05 13.57
N ASP A 237 -5.53 -6.53 12.44
CA ASP A 237 -6.25 -7.80 12.31
C ASP A 237 -6.21 -8.36 10.86
N SER A 238 -6.64 -9.61 10.69
CA SER A 238 -6.73 -10.28 9.38
C SER A 238 -7.72 -9.61 8.42
N MET A 239 -8.80 -9.00 8.91
CA MET A 239 -9.85 -8.39 8.09
C MET A 239 -9.33 -7.12 7.38
N GLN A 240 -8.57 -6.29 8.07
CA GLN A 240 -7.98 -5.06 7.53
C GLN A 240 -6.74 -5.35 6.66
N LEU A 241 -5.95 -6.37 7.00
CA LEU A 241 -4.85 -6.86 6.16
C LEU A 241 -5.37 -7.38 4.81
N PHE A 242 -6.29 -8.35 4.84
CA PHE A 242 -6.86 -8.93 3.63
C PHE A 242 -7.82 -7.98 2.91
N GLY A 243 -8.46 -7.07 3.64
CA GLY A 243 -9.27 -5.97 3.12
C GLY A 243 -8.51 -4.95 2.28
N CYS A 244 -7.18 -5.04 2.22
CA CYS A 244 -6.36 -4.31 1.24
C CYS A 244 -6.42 -4.92 -0.17
N LEU A 245 -6.97 -6.14 -0.37
CA LEU A 245 -7.04 -6.81 -1.67
C LEU A 245 -7.86 -6.02 -2.71
N VAL A 246 -7.29 -5.83 -3.91
CA VAL A 246 -7.94 -5.17 -5.07
C VAL A 246 -7.88 -5.96 -6.37
N ALA A 247 -7.13 -7.06 -6.43
CA ALA A 247 -7.21 -8.02 -7.54
C ALA A 247 -6.74 -9.43 -7.16
N SER A 248 -7.45 -10.44 -7.64
CA SER A 248 -7.03 -11.84 -7.61
C SER A 248 -6.05 -12.16 -8.77
N PRO A 249 -5.42 -13.35 -8.77
CA PRO A 249 -4.55 -13.77 -9.87
C PRO A 249 -5.26 -13.81 -11.24
N GLU A 250 -6.55 -14.14 -11.28
CA GLU A 250 -7.30 -14.10 -12.54
C GLU A 250 -7.62 -12.65 -12.96
N GLY A 251 -8.04 -11.80 -12.01
CA GLY A 251 -8.28 -10.38 -12.27
C GLY A 251 -7.06 -9.64 -12.83
N LEU A 252 -5.88 -9.87 -12.25
CA LEU A 252 -4.62 -9.35 -12.79
C LEU A 252 -4.37 -9.82 -14.23
N ARG A 253 -4.64 -11.09 -14.57
CA ARG A 253 -4.50 -11.60 -15.96
C ARG A 253 -5.50 -10.94 -16.90
N ARG A 254 -6.77 -10.79 -16.50
CA ARG A 254 -7.82 -10.11 -17.29
C ARG A 254 -7.51 -8.64 -17.54
N PHE A 255 -6.83 -7.97 -16.62
CA PHE A 255 -6.32 -6.61 -16.79
C PHE A 255 -5.12 -6.57 -17.75
N ALA A 256 -4.18 -7.49 -17.60
CA ALA A 256 -2.92 -7.54 -18.35
C ALA A 256 -3.05 -8.10 -19.78
N THR A 257 -4.13 -8.83 -20.09
CA THR A 257 -4.36 -9.52 -21.38
C THR A 257 -4.05 -8.63 -22.58
N GLY A 258 -3.22 -9.15 -23.49
CA GLY A 258 -2.83 -8.47 -24.74
C GLY A 258 -1.76 -7.38 -24.60
N ALA A 259 -1.27 -7.09 -23.39
CA ALA A 259 -0.15 -6.16 -23.22
C ALA A 259 1.20 -6.80 -23.64
N LEU A 260 2.17 -5.95 -23.99
CA LEU A 260 3.54 -6.39 -24.29
C LEU A 260 4.27 -6.78 -23.01
N LEU A 261 5.23 -7.71 -23.14
CA LEU A 261 6.24 -7.96 -22.10
C LEU A 261 7.34 -6.90 -22.19
N ASN A 262 7.72 -6.35 -21.04
CA ASN A 262 8.89 -5.50 -20.88
C ASN A 262 10.12 -6.38 -20.66
N ARG A 263 11.11 -6.28 -21.55
CA ARG A 263 12.31 -7.14 -21.53
C ARG A 263 13.57 -6.30 -21.66
N ASP A 264 14.71 -6.91 -21.34
CA ASP A 264 16.02 -6.28 -21.57
C ASP A 264 16.29 -5.98 -23.07
N ASP A 265 15.84 -6.84 -23.98
CA ASP A 265 15.92 -6.68 -25.44
C ASP A 265 14.76 -5.83 -26.04
N ARG A 266 13.71 -5.59 -25.25
CA ARG A 266 12.53 -4.79 -25.61
C ARG A 266 12.03 -3.99 -24.40
N PRO A 267 12.76 -2.95 -23.95
CA PRO A 267 12.44 -2.24 -22.71
C PRO A 267 11.34 -1.20 -22.92
N VAL A 268 10.12 -1.68 -23.18
CA VAL A 268 8.90 -0.88 -23.41
C VAL A 268 8.71 0.20 -22.34
N VAL A 269 8.88 -0.14 -21.06
CA VAL A 269 8.66 0.79 -19.94
C VAL A 269 9.67 1.95 -20.00
N MET A 270 10.93 1.67 -20.31
CA MET A 270 12.00 2.69 -20.37
C MET A 270 11.71 3.77 -21.42
N PHE A 271 11.20 3.39 -22.60
CA PHE A 271 10.95 4.33 -23.70
C PHE A 271 9.53 4.93 -23.71
N ALA A 272 8.54 4.25 -23.14
CA ALA A 272 7.15 4.71 -23.15
C ALA A 272 6.71 5.41 -21.86
N ALA A 273 7.16 5.00 -20.67
CA ALA A 273 6.75 5.63 -19.41
C ALA A 273 7.13 7.14 -19.31
N PRO A 274 8.26 7.63 -19.86
CA PRO A 274 8.55 9.06 -19.92
C PRO A 274 7.46 9.91 -20.60
N ARG A 275 6.67 9.32 -21.51
CA ARG A 275 5.57 10.01 -22.19
C ARG A 275 4.45 10.43 -21.23
N PHE A 276 4.27 9.74 -20.10
CA PHE A 276 3.30 10.11 -19.07
C PHE A 276 3.60 11.49 -18.47
N ALA A 277 4.88 11.80 -18.20
CA ALA A 277 5.29 13.08 -17.62
C ALA A 277 5.00 14.30 -18.54
N TYR A 278 4.73 14.07 -19.83
CA TYR A 278 4.42 15.09 -20.82
C TYR A 278 2.94 15.04 -21.29
N ARG A 279 2.07 14.26 -20.61
CA ARG A 279 0.68 14.03 -21.01
C ARG A 279 -0.31 14.30 -19.90
N HIS A 280 -1.26 15.19 -20.17
CA HIS A 280 -2.42 15.45 -19.31
C HIS A 280 -3.50 14.38 -19.55
N GLU A 281 -3.17 13.12 -19.25
CA GLU A 281 -4.14 12.02 -19.19
C GLU A 281 -4.85 11.96 -17.82
N ALA A 282 -5.73 10.99 -17.61
CA ALA A 282 -6.67 10.92 -16.49
C ALA A 282 -6.04 11.18 -15.09
N SER A 283 -6.86 11.63 -14.14
CA SER A 283 -6.43 11.84 -12.76
C SER A 283 -5.98 10.55 -12.06
N ALA A 284 -5.18 10.68 -11.00
CA ALA A 284 -4.70 9.53 -10.22
C ALA A 284 -5.86 8.71 -9.61
N HIS A 285 -6.89 9.39 -9.09
CA HIS A 285 -8.13 8.74 -8.66
C HIS A 285 -8.91 8.13 -9.82
N GLY A 286 -8.92 8.74 -11.01
CA GLY A 286 -9.53 8.15 -12.21
C GLY A 286 -8.96 6.77 -12.54
N ARG A 287 -7.63 6.61 -12.47
CA ARG A 287 -6.97 5.29 -12.63
C ARG A 287 -7.29 4.33 -11.48
N LEU A 288 -7.38 4.79 -10.24
CA LEU A 288 -7.82 3.96 -9.12
C LEU A 288 -9.26 3.44 -9.32
N PHE A 289 -10.19 4.28 -9.77
CA PHE A 289 -11.58 3.86 -10.01
C PHE A 289 -11.72 3.00 -11.26
N ALA A 290 -10.94 3.23 -12.32
CA ALA A 290 -10.86 2.32 -13.46
C ALA A 290 -10.42 0.90 -13.06
N TRP A 291 -9.54 0.78 -12.05
CA TRP A 291 -9.19 -0.51 -11.45
C TRP A 291 -10.33 -1.09 -10.60
N LEU A 292 -10.83 -0.34 -9.61
CA LEU A 292 -11.84 -0.83 -8.66
C LEU A 292 -13.18 -1.18 -9.32
N ALA A 293 -13.56 -0.49 -10.41
CA ALA A 293 -14.78 -0.76 -11.17
C ALA A 293 -14.84 -2.18 -11.73
N ARG A 294 -13.69 -2.83 -11.95
CA ARG A 294 -13.57 -4.20 -12.49
C ARG A 294 -14.03 -5.27 -11.51
N ARG A 295 -14.10 -4.96 -10.20
CA ARG A 295 -14.44 -5.89 -9.10
C ARG A 295 -13.58 -7.17 -9.10
N ASP A 296 -12.33 -7.05 -9.53
CA ASP A 296 -11.40 -8.16 -9.81
C ASP A 296 -10.90 -8.92 -8.55
N ALA A 297 -11.51 -8.76 -7.37
CA ALA A 297 -11.07 -9.32 -6.09
C ALA A 297 -12.11 -10.29 -5.48
N ASP A 298 -11.84 -11.61 -5.52
CA ASP A 298 -12.59 -12.62 -4.75
C ASP A 298 -11.82 -13.04 -3.47
N PRO A 299 -12.36 -12.76 -2.27
CA PRO A 299 -11.85 -13.28 -1.00
C PRO A 299 -11.68 -14.81 -0.93
N LYS A 300 -12.48 -15.60 -1.65
CA LYS A 300 -12.40 -17.08 -1.64
C LYS A 300 -11.14 -17.60 -2.30
N GLU A 301 -10.54 -16.84 -3.22
CA GLU A 301 -9.24 -17.18 -3.80
C GLU A 301 -8.09 -16.97 -2.80
N LEU A 302 -8.29 -16.17 -1.74
CA LEU A 302 -7.26 -15.82 -0.76
C LEU A 302 -7.19 -16.81 0.42
N LEU A 303 -8.30 -17.43 0.79
CA LEU A 303 -8.43 -18.20 2.03
C LEU A 303 -8.12 -19.69 1.87
N GLU A 304 -7.71 -20.36 2.95
CA GLU A 304 -7.71 -21.82 3.05
C GLU A 304 -9.13 -22.38 3.07
N ASP A 305 -9.31 -23.64 2.67
CA ASP A 305 -10.61 -24.33 2.79
C ASP A 305 -10.80 -24.81 4.23
N ARG A 306 -11.69 -24.12 4.97
CA ARG A 306 -11.97 -24.33 6.39
C ARG A 306 -13.41 -23.94 6.74
N PRO A 307 -14.02 -24.49 7.81
CA PRO A 307 -15.40 -24.18 8.19
C PRO A 307 -15.68 -22.68 8.44
N ASP A 308 -14.70 -21.94 8.94
CA ASP A 308 -14.74 -20.50 9.23
C ASP A 308 -14.44 -19.61 8.00
N ALA A 309 -13.81 -20.16 6.96
CA ALA A 309 -13.47 -19.41 5.75
C ALA A 309 -14.71 -18.93 4.97
N GLY A 310 -15.79 -19.70 4.95
CA GLY A 310 -17.06 -19.32 4.31
C GLY A 310 -17.69 -18.06 4.93
N PRO A 311 -17.92 -18.03 6.26
CA PRO A 311 -18.34 -16.82 6.98
C PRO A 311 -17.37 -15.64 6.83
N PHE A 312 -16.06 -15.86 6.96
CA PHE A 312 -15.05 -14.80 6.87
C PHE A 312 -15.00 -14.19 5.46
N ALA A 313 -15.06 -15.00 4.39
CA ALA A 313 -15.09 -14.52 3.01
C ALA A 313 -16.26 -13.58 2.73
N ARG A 314 -17.43 -13.80 3.35
CA ARG A 314 -18.59 -12.90 3.22
C ARG A 314 -18.33 -11.55 3.88
N ARG A 315 -17.83 -11.54 5.12
CA ARG A 315 -17.44 -10.30 5.83
C ARG A 315 -16.34 -9.54 5.09
N LEU A 316 -15.36 -10.24 4.53
CA LEU A 316 -14.28 -9.63 3.75
C LEU A 316 -14.77 -9.06 2.41
N ALA A 317 -15.71 -9.71 1.73
CA ALA A 317 -16.37 -9.14 0.54
C ALA A 317 -17.18 -7.87 0.90
N GLN A 318 -17.87 -7.88 2.04
CA GLN A 318 -18.57 -6.72 2.60
C GLN A 318 -17.61 -5.58 2.95
N TYR A 319 -16.48 -5.86 3.61
CA TYR A 319 -15.43 -4.89 3.94
C TYR A 319 -14.86 -4.25 2.66
N ILE A 320 -14.56 -5.05 1.63
CA ILE A 320 -14.05 -4.56 0.34
C ILE A 320 -15.08 -3.66 -0.35
N ALA A 321 -16.36 -4.03 -0.34
CA ALA A 321 -17.43 -3.19 -0.88
C ALA A 321 -17.60 -1.88 -0.10
N ALA A 322 -17.55 -1.94 1.23
CA ALA A 322 -17.62 -0.77 2.12
C ALA A 322 -16.45 0.20 1.90
N ARG A 323 -15.22 -0.32 1.80
CA ARG A 323 -14.00 0.42 1.44
C ARG A 323 -14.16 1.15 0.12
N ASP A 324 -14.68 0.47 -0.89
CA ASP A 324 -14.84 1.05 -2.23
C ASP A 324 -15.95 2.10 -2.29
N MET A 325 -17.01 1.98 -1.46
CA MET A 325 -17.99 3.07 -1.29
C MET A 325 -17.38 4.27 -0.55
N TYR A 326 -16.55 4.05 0.46
CA TYR A 326 -15.85 5.14 1.15
C TYR A 326 -14.93 5.94 0.22
N LEU A 327 -14.20 5.24 -0.65
CA LEU A 327 -13.39 5.89 -1.70
C LEU A 327 -14.26 6.71 -2.64
N ARG A 328 -15.43 6.20 -3.07
CA ARG A 328 -16.39 6.98 -3.88
C ARG A 328 -16.92 8.22 -3.15
N GLY A 329 -17.09 8.14 -1.83
CA GLY A 329 -17.45 9.29 -1.00
C GLY A 329 -16.35 10.36 -1.00
N LEU A 330 -15.09 9.97 -0.81
CA LEU A 330 -13.95 10.89 -0.92
C LEU A 330 -13.85 11.54 -2.32
N LEU A 331 -14.20 10.81 -3.39
CA LEU A 331 -14.23 11.38 -4.74
C LEU A 331 -15.37 12.40 -4.90
N ALA A 332 -16.57 12.04 -4.43
CA ALA A 332 -17.72 12.93 -4.49
C ALA A 332 -17.46 14.24 -3.72
N ASP A 333 -16.80 14.17 -2.57
CA ASP A 333 -16.45 15.36 -1.78
C ASP A 333 -15.39 16.23 -2.47
N LYS A 334 -14.34 15.60 -3.05
CA LYS A 334 -13.33 16.28 -3.88
C LYS A 334 -13.94 16.99 -5.10
N GLU A 335 -15.03 16.46 -5.64
CA GLU A 335 -15.81 17.05 -6.73
C GLU A 335 -16.88 18.07 -6.26
N GLY A 336 -16.93 18.41 -4.97
CA GLY A 336 -17.90 19.34 -4.38
C GLY A 336 -19.32 18.79 -4.24
N ARG A 337 -19.52 17.49 -4.46
CA ARG A 337 -20.81 16.78 -4.42
C ARG A 337 -21.10 16.21 -3.03
N SER A 338 -20.92 17.02 -1.97
CA SER A 338 -20.88 16.56 -0.58
C SER A 338 -22.12 15.79 -0.10
N ALA A 339 -23.31 16.03 -0.66
CA ALA A 339 -24.49 15.19 -0.37
C ALA A 339 -24.27 13.73 -0.80
N ALA A 340 -23.80 13.51 -2.03
CA ALA A 340 -23.46 12.18 -2.54
C ALA A 340 -22.23 11.57 -1.83
N ALA A 341 -21.36 12.41 -1.26
CA ALA A 341 -20.25 11.94 -0.42
C ALA A 341 -20.77 11.33 0.89
N VAL A 342 -21.65 12.07 1.59
CA VAL A 342 -22.35 11.60 2.79
C VAL A 342 -23.15 10.33 2.51
N ASP A 343 -23.85 10.26 1.39
CA ASP A 343 -24.59 9.06 0.99
C ASP A 343 -23.68 7.84 0.83
N ALA A 344 -22.52 8.01 0.18
CA ALA A 344 -21.54 6.94 -0.01
C ALA A 344 -20.81 6.53 1.29
N TRP A 345 -20.60 7.45 2.23
CA TRP A 345 -20.02 7.13 3.55
C TRP A 345 -21.01 6.44 4.50
N VAL A 346 -22.30 6.82 4.46
CA VAL A 346 -23.37 6.11 5.16
C VAL A 346 -23.58 4.71 4.58
N GLU A 347 -23.58 4.56 3.25
CA GLU A 347 -23.64 3.26 2.58
C GLU A 347 -22.42 2.39 2.90
N SER A 348 -21.22 3.00 2.93
CA SER A 348 -19.99 2.33 3.39
C SER A 348 -20.15 1.73 4.80
N ALA A 349 -20.69 2.51 5.75
CA ALA A 349 -20.97 2.03 7.10
C ALA A 349 -22.04 0.91 7.11
N ARG A 350 -23.10 1.03 6.30
CA ARG A 350 -24.17 0.03 6.21
C ARG A 350 -23.70 -1.30 5.62
N LEU A 351 -22.69 -1.28 4.74
CA LEU A 351 -22.16 -2.47 4.08
C LEU A 351 -21.30 -3.34 4.98
N SER A 352 -20.58 -2.76 5.96
CA SER A 352 -19.67 -3.50 6.85
C SER A 352 -19.44 -2.79 8.18
N GLU A 353 -19.66 -3.50 9.28
CA GLU A 353 -19.28 -3.04 10.62
C GLU A 353 -17.75 -3.08 10.84
N ASP A 354 -17.08 -4.04 10.18
CA ASP A 354 -15.62 -4.19 10.16
C ASP A 354 -14.92 -2.99 9.49
N PHE A 355 -15.53 -2.41 8.44
CA PHE A 355 -15.00 -1.20 7.78
C PHE A 355 -15.42 0.08 8.52
N SER A 356 -14.79 0.32 9.67
CA SER A 356 -15.16 1.44 10.55
C SER A 356 -14.91 2.85 10.00
N THR A 357 -14.10 3.02 8.94
CA THR A 357 -13.65 4.35 8.46
C THR A 357 -14.79 5.22 7.94
N GLY A 358 -15.75 4.66 7.19
CA GLY A 358 -16.91 5.43 6.68
C GLY A 358 -17.81 5.95 7.81
N TYR A 359 -18.08 5.10 8.80
CA TYR A 359 -18.83 5.47 10.01
C TYR A 359 -18.11 6.58 10.80
N ALA A 360 -16.80 6.44 11.02
CA ALA A 360 -15.99 7.43 11.75
C ALA A 360 -15.91 8.79 11.03
N TYR A 361 -15.87 8.80 9.69
CA TYR A 361 -15.88 10.03 8.90
C TYR A 361 -17.22 10.77 9.07
N CYS A 362 -18.35 10.06 8.97
CA CYS A 362 -19.67 10.64 9.22
C CYS A 362 -19.88 11.14 10.65
N LEU A 363 -19.33 10.47 11.68
CA LEU A 363 -19.34 11.00 13.06
C LEU A 363 -18.57 12.32 13.15
N THR A 364 -17.40 12.40 12.51
CA THR A 364 -16.55 13.61 12.50
C THR A 364 -17.26 14.77 11.82
N LEU A 365 -17.87 14.52 10.65
CA LEU A 365 -18.66 15.50 9.91
C LEU A 365 -19.88 15.97 10.71
N ALA A 366 -20.58 15.06 11.40
CA ALA A 366 -21.71 15.42 12.26
C ALA A 366 -21.29 16.31 13.44
N VAL A 367 -20.11 16.11 14.03
CA VAL A 367 -19.56 17.01 15.06
C VAL A 367 -19.22 18.39 14.48
N GLN A 368 -18.59 18.45 13.31
CA GLN A 368 -18.26 19.71 12.63
C GLN A 368 -19.53 20.50 12.27
N GLN A 369 -20.56 19.82 11.78
CA GLN A 369 -21.85 20.44 11.41
C GLN A 369 -22.76 20.75 12.60
N ALA A 370 -22.51 20.21 13.81
CA ALA A 370 -23.44 20.28 14.93
C ALA A 370 -23.79 21.70 15.37
N LYS A 371 -22.85 22.65 15.23
CA LYS A 371 -23.04 24.05 15.61
C LYS A 371 -23.81 24.84 14.56
N ASP A 372 -23.32 24.82 13.31
CA ASP A 372 -23.78 25.74 12.27
C ASP A 372 -24.89 25.13 11.39
N HIS A 373 -25.02 23.80 11.37
CA HIS A 373 -26.05 23.03 10.63
C HIS A 373 -26.66 21.89 11.49
N PRO A 374 -27.22 22.19 12.68
CA PRO A 374 -27.65 21.17 13.66
C PRO A 374 -28.67 20.15 13.13
N GLN A 375 -29.58 20.56 12.23
CA GLN A 375 -30.55 19.65 11.62
C GLN A 375 -29.88 18.60 10.71
N ALA A 376 -28.90 19.01 9.90
CA ALA A 376 -28.14 18.10 9.04
C ALA A 376 -27.29 17.13 9.87
N ALA A 377 -26.63 17.62 10.92
CA ALA A 377 -25.87 16.79 11.86
C ALA A 377 -26.75 15.75 12.57
N ARG A 378 -27.94 16.15 13.07
CA ARG A 378 -28.91 15.23 13.69
C ARG A 378 -29.38 14.16 12.69
N ALA A 379 -29.73 14.56 11.47
CA ALA A 379 -30.16 13.65 10.41
C ALA A 379 -29.05 12.67 9.98
N LEU A 380 -27.79 13.11 9.91
CA LEU A 380 -26.64 12.25 9.62
C LEU A 380 -26.43 11.19 10.71
N LEU A 381 -26.58 11.57 12.00
CA LEU A 381 -26.49 10.61 13.10
C LEU A 381 -27.64 9.61 13.10
N ASP A 382 -28.87 10.03 12.79
CA ASP A 382 -30.00 9.11 12.62
C ASP A 382 -29.80 8.13 11.45
N ARG A 383 -29.18 8.58 10.34
CA ARG A 383 -28.77 7.72 9.23
C ARG A 383 -27.68 6.71 9.64
N LEU A 384 -26.74 7.10 10.51
CA LEU A 384 -25.73 6.17 11.04
C LEU A 384 -26.31 5.15 12.03
N ILE A 385 -27.28 5.54 12.85
CA ILE A 385 -28.01 4.62 13.74
C ILE A 385 -28.80 3.61 12.90
N ALA A 386 -29.45 4.03 11.82
CA ALA A 386 -30.12 3.12 10.89
C ALA A 386 -29.15 2.21 10.11
N ALA A 387 -27.90 2.66 9.87
CA ALA A 387 -26.88 1.89 9.16
C ALA A 387 -26.17 0.84 10.02
N GLN A 388 -25.95 1.10 11.31
CA GLN A 388 -25.34 0.17 12.27
C GLN A 388 -26.11 0.22 13.62
N PRO A 389 -27.35 -0.33 13.70
CA PRO A 389 -28.22 -0.17 14.88
C PRO A 389 -27.71 -0.88 16.14
N ALA A 390 -26.81 -1.86 16.00
CA ALA A 390 -26.14 -2.50 17.13
C ALA A 390 -25.03 -1.63 17.76
N ARG A 391 -24.63 -0.51 17.12
CA ARG A 391 -23.49 0.31 17.52
C ARG A 391 -23.95 1.61 18.20
N PRO A 392 -23.80 1.74 19.54
CA PRO A 392 -24.42 2.83 20.30
C PRO A 392 -23.81 4.21 20.02
N VAL A 393 -22.57 4.27 19.51
CA VAL A 393 -21.75 5.48 19.38
C VAL A 393 -22.47 6.66 18.71
N ALA A 394 -23.19 6.44 17.60
CA ALA A 394 -23.93 7.50 16.93
C ALA A 394 -25.14 8.00 17.76
N GLY A 395 -25.81 7.12 18.50
CA GLY A 395 -26.91 7.45 19.40
C GLY A 395 -26.46 8.20 20.65
N GLU A 396 -25.34 7.78 21.24
CA GLU A 396 -24.67 8.48 22.36
C GLU A 396 -24.20 9.87 21.93
N LEU A 397 -23.57 9.98 20.75
CA LEU A 397 -23.12 11.25 20.19
C LEU A 397 -24.31 12.18 19.90
N LYS A 398 -25.41 11.67 19.32
CA LYS A 398 -26.65 12.44 19.10
C LYS A 398 -27.20 12.99 20.42
N LYS A 399 -27.29 12.16 21.47
CA LYS A 399 -27.73 12.59 22.81
C LYS A 399 -26.82 13.66 23.41
N ARG A 400 -25.50 13.52 23.26
CA ARG A 400 -24.50 14.48 23.75
C ARG A 400 -24.55 15.84 23.04
N LEU A 401 -24.90 15.85 21.74
CA LEU A 401 -24.94 17.08 20.93
C LEU A 401 -26.30 17.80 20.98
N PHE A 402 -27.41 17.07 21.10
CA PHE A 402 -28.76 17.63 20.87
C PHE A 402 -29.78 17.34 21.98
N GLY A 403 -29.37 16.72 23.09
CA GLY A 403 -30.28 16.24 24.13
C GLY A 403 -30.95 14.90 23.76
N PRO A 404 -31.82 14.37 24.65
CA PRO A 404 -32.49 13.08 24.49
C PRO A 404 -33.36 12.96 23.22
#